data_AF-A0A7Y5IGD9-F1
#
_entry.id   AF-A0A7Y5IGD9-F1
#
_cell.length_a   1.000
_cell.length_b   1.000
_cell.length_c   1.000
_cell.angle_alpha   90.00
_cell.angle_beta   90.00
_cell.angle_gamma   90.00
#
_symmetry.space_group_name_H-M   'P 1'
#
loop_
_entity.id
_entity.type
_entity.pdbx_description
1 polymer ?
#
loop_
_entity_poly.entity_id
_entity_poly.type
_entity_poly.pdbx_seq_one_letter_code
_entity_poly.pdbx_strand_id
1 'polypeptide(L)' 'ENDWYGEEVGAYVMTKDGIELAESEVIAYCRKHLPFAKSPKVVVFGKDVPVTSTGKYQRNRCKDLFTQWKAIQFTEHK' A
#
# COMPACT_ATOMS: atom_id res chain seq x y z
N GLU A 1 -9.40 4.69 2.60
CA GLU A 1 -10.60 5.41 2.16
C GLU A 1 -10.29 6.12 0.85
N ASN A 2 -11.25 6.18 -0.05
CA ASN A 2 -11.13 6.81 -1.35
C ASN A 2 -12.46 7.46 -1.72
N ASP A 3 -12.43 8.66 -2.30
CA ASP A 3 -13.64 9.44 -2.58
C ASP A 3 -14.46 8.91 -3.77
N TRP A 4 -13.84 8.12 -4.65
CA TRP A 4 -14.47 7.60 -5.87
C TRP A 4 -15.03 6.20 -5.69
N TYR A 5 -14.29 5.34 -5.00
CA TYR A 5 -14.60 3.90 -4.87
C TYR A 5 -14.91 3.46 -3.43
N GLY A 6 -14.91 4.40 -2.47
CA GLY A 6 -15.08 4.14 -1.04
C GLY A 6 -13.80 3.61 -0.39
N GLU A 7 -13.26 2.52 -0.94
CA GLU A 7 -11.98 1.93 -0.52
C GLU A 7 -11.09 1.63 -1.73
N GLU A 8 -9.79 1.77 -1.51
CA GLU A 8 -8.76 1.41 -2.49
C GLU A 8 -7.64 0.63 -1.81
N VAL A 9 -6.93 -0.18 -2.59
CA VAL A 9 -5.84 -1.03 -2.06
C VAL A 9 -4.54 -0.22 -1.99
N GLY A 10 -4.00 -0.06 -0.79
CA GLY A 10 -2.63 0.44 -0.55
C GLY A 10 -1.75 -0.62 0.06
N ALA A 11 -0.44 -0.57 -0.19
CA ALA A 11 0.53 -1.44 0.45
C ALA A 11 1.48 -0.64 1.34
N TYR A 12 1.68 -1.09 2.57
CA TYR A 12 2.78 -0.63 3.42
C TYR A 12 3.88 -1.68 3.39
N VAL A 13 5.09 -1.29 3.02
CA VAL A 13 6.20 -2.23 2.81
C VAL A 13 7.39 -1.85 3.69
N MET A 14 7.90 -2.84 4.41
CA MET A 14 9.19 -2.77 5.08
C MET A 14 10.17 -3.64 4.28
N THR A 15 11.27 -3.06 3.82
CA THR A 15 12.35 -3.82 3.20
C THR A 15 13.26 -4.43 4.26
N LYS A 16 13.96 -5.51 3.89
CA LYS A 16 15.04 -6.02 4.72
C LYS A 16 16.25 -5.09 4.64
N ASP A 17 17.12 -5.15 5.64
CA ASP A 17 18.33 -4.34 5.68
C ASP A 17 19.18 -4.50 4.40
N GLY A 18 19.63 -3.38 3.85
CA GLY A 18 20.43 -3.33 2.62
C GLY A 18 19.65 -3.58 1.33
N ILE A 19 18.32 -3.74 1.39
CA ILE A 19 17.47 -3.87 0.20
C ILE A 19 16.77 -2.55 -0.10
N GLU A 20 17.02 -2.06 -1.31
CA GLU A 20 16.26 -0.97 -1.92
C GLU A 20 15.25 -1.56 -2.91
N LEU A 21 14.05 -1.00 -2.93
CA LEU A 21 12.96 -1.45 -3.80
C LEU A 21 12.14 -0.24 -4.19
N ALA A 22 11.84 -0.11 -5.48
CA ALA A 22 10.97 0.96 -5.95
C ALA A 22 9.49 0.58 -5.82
N GLU A 23 8.64 1.58 -5.57
CA GLU A 23 7.18 1.42 -5.55
C GLU A 23 6.66 0.77 -6.85
N SER A 24 7.20 1.20 -8.01
CA SER A 24 6.81 0.67 -9.31
C SER A 24 7.10 -0.83 -9.46
N GLU A 25 8.16 -1.33 -8.85
CA GLU A 25 8.51 -2.76 -8.90
C GLU A 25 7.51 -3.60 -8.11
N VAL A 26 7.13 -3.14 -6.92
CA VAL A 26 6.09 -3.78 -6.10
C VAL A 26 4.75 -3.82 -6.84
N ILE A 27 4.32 -2.67 -7.37
CA ILE A 27 3.05 -2.57 -8.09
C ILE A 27 3.08 -3.45 -9.36
N ALA A 28 4.16 -3.41 -10.13
CA ALA A 28 4.30 -4.21 -11.35
C ALA A 28 4.25 -5.71 -11.04
N TYR A 29 4.94 -6.15 -9.98
CA TYR A 29 4.88 -7.53 -9.53
C TYR A 29 3.44 -7.91 -9.14
N CYS A 30 2.77 -7.12 -8.30
CA CYS A 30 1.39 -7.39 -7.92
C CYS A 30 0.45 -7.42 -9.13
N ARG A 31 0.53 -6.48 -10.08
CA ARG A 31 -0.32 -6.45 -11.28
C ARG A 31 -0.09 -7.63 -12.22
N LYS A 32 1.12 -8.21 -12.24
CA LYS A 32 1.40 -9.45 -12.97
C LYS A 32 0.69 -10.67 -12.38
N HIS A 33 0.43 -10.65 -11.07
CA HIS A 33 -0.07 -11.80 -10.31
C HIS A 33 -1.50 -11.64 -9.78
N LEU A 34 -2.02 -10.42 -9.75
CA LEU A 34 -3.31 -10.06 -9.17
C LEU A 34 -4.08 -9.15 -10.15
N PRO A 35 -5.42 -9.28 -10.23
CA PRO A 35 -6.25 -8.31 -10.95
C PRO A 35 -6.05 -6.89 -10.44
N PHE A 36 -6.35 -5.88 -11.26
CA PHE A 36 -6.22 -4.46 -10.89
C PHE A 36 -6.88 -4.15 -9.55
N ALA A 37 -8.12 -4.60 -9.33
CA ALA A 37 -8.87 -4.36 -8.09
C ALA A 37 -8.22 -4.95 -6.82
N LYS A 38 -7.28 -5.89 -6.95
CA LYS A 38 -6.55 -6.50 -5.82
C LYS A 38 -5.09 -6.07 -5.76
N SER A 39 -4.61 -5.35 -6.76
CA SER A 39 -3.26 -4.81 -6.78
C SER A 39 -3.23 -3.46 -6.05
N PRO A 40 -2.17 -3.19 -5.26
CA PRO A 40 -2.02 -1.89 -4.64
C PRO A 40 -1.95 -0.79 -5.69
N LYS A 41 -2.63 0.32 -5.42
CA LYS A 41 -2.58 1.55 -6.22
C LYS A 41 -1.37 2.40 -5.86
N VAL A 42 -0.95 2.29 -4.61
CA VAL A 42 0.13 3.07 -4.00
C VAL A 42 0.89 2.19 -3.02
N VAL A 43 2.20 2.44 -2.90
CA VAL A 43 3.09 1.76 -1.96
C VAL A 43 3.78 2.78 -1.09
N VAL A 44 3.64 2.63 0.22
CA VAL A 44 4.37 3.44 1.22
C VAL A 44 5.42 2.57 1.87
N PHE A 45 6.65 3.05 1.91
CA PHE A 45 7.74 2.40 2.63
C PHE A 45 7.88 2.94 4.04
N GLY A 46 8.27 2.08 4.98
CA GLY A 46 8.72 2.55 6.28
C GLY A 46 9.55 1.53 7.04
N LYS A 47 10.07 1.99 8.19
CA LYS A 47 11.13 1.28 8.94
C LYS A 47 10.58 0.26 9.94
N ASP A 48 9.34 0.42 10.36
CA ASP A 48 8.69 -0.37 11.42
C ASP A 48 7.20 -0.53 11.09
N VAL A 49 6.63 -1.72 11.33
CA VAL A 49 5.18 -1.88 11.33
C VAL A 49 4.72 -1.80 12.78
N PRO A 50 3.89 -0.80 13.15
CA PRO A 50 3.48 -0.63 14.53
C PRO A 50 2.87 -1.91 15.10
N VAL A 51 3.38 -2.38 16.24
CA VAL A 51 2.91 -3.58 16.94
C VAL A 51 2.39 -3.23 18.34
N THR A 52 1.40 -3.97 18.82
CA THR A 52 0.97 -3.90 20.22
C THR A 52 2.05 -4.47 21.14
N SER A 53 1.93 -4.24 22.46
CA SER A 53 2.77 -4.86 23.48
C SER A 53 2.74 -6.39 23.48
N THR A 54 1.76 -7.00 22.80
CA THR A 54 1.60 -8.44 22.60
C THR A 54 2.01 -8.91 21.20
N GLY A 55 2.63 -8.04 20.39
CA GLY A 55 3.14 -8.38 19.05
C GLY A 55 2.11 -8.39 17.93
N LYS A 56 0.88 -7.90 18.14
CA LYS A 56 -0.12 -7.82 17.08
C LYS A 56 0.10 -6.57 16.23
N TYR A 57 0.11 -6.72 14.90
CA TYR A 57 0.21 -5.57 14.00
C TYR A 57 -0.98 -4.62 14.12
N GLN A 58 -0.70 -3.33 14.30
CA GLN A 58 -1.66 -2.25 14.39
C GLN A 58 -1.89 -1.60 13.01
N ARG A 59 -2.39 -2.38 12.05
CA ARG A 59 -2.59 -1.96 10.65
C ARG A 59 -3.37 -0.66 10.50
N ASN A 60 -4.30 -0.38 11.43
CA ASN A 60 -5.07 0.86 11.43
C ASN A 60 -4.21 2.12 11.55
N ARG A 61 -3.05 2.06 12.20
CA ARG A 61 -2.12 3.21 12.32
C ARG A 61 -1.46 3.57 10.99
N CYS A 62 -1.43 2.64 10.03
CA CYS A 62 -0.90 2.91 8.70
C CYS A 62 -1.90 3.65 7.81
N LYS A 63 -3.19 3.74 8.19
CA LYS A 63 -4.24 4.33 7.33
C LYS A 63 -3.95 5.78 6.98
N ASP A 64 -3.48 6.56 7.96
CA ASP A 64 -3.23 8.00 7.78
C ASP A 64 -2.14 8.28 6.75
N LEU A 65 -1.20 7.34 6.56
CA LEU A 65 -0.14 7.44 5.55
C LEU A 65 -0.68 7.48 4.12
N PHE A 66 -1.88 6.94 3.90
CA PHE A 66 -2.51 6.87 2.58
C PHE A 66 -3.48 8.02 2.29
N THR A 67 -3.70 8.93 3.24
CA THR A 67 -4.71 10.01 3.12
C THR A 67 -4.45 10.94 1.95
N GLN A 68 -3.18 11.17 1.60
CA GLN A 68 -2.80 12.02 0.47
C GLN A 68 -3.34 11.54 -0.89
N TRP A 69 -3.72 10.26 -1.02
CA TRP A 69 -4.31 9.70 -2.24
C TRP A 69 -5.83 9.53 -2.18
N LYS A 70 -6.49 10.01 -1.13
CA LYS A 70 -7.94 9.83 -0.93
C LYS A 70 -8.78 10.35 -2.10
N ALA A 71 -8.40 11.48 -2.68
CA ALA A 71 -9.12 12.13 -3.78
C ALA A 71 -8.71 11.64 -5.19
N ILE A 72 -7.69 10.78 -5.29
CA ILE A 72 -7.19 10.31 -6.58
C ILE A 72 -8.11 9.21 -7.11
N GLN A 73 -8.53 9.35 -8.37
CA GLN A 73 -9.24 8.32 -9.09
C GLN A 73 -8.24 7.41 -9.80
N PHE A 74 -8.09 6.18 -9.32
CA PHE A 74 -7.21 5.20 -9.96
C PHE A 74 -7.97 4.45 -11.06
N THR A 75 -7.64 4.76 -12.31
CA THR A 75 -8.20 4.07 -13.47
C THR A 75 -7.22 3.08 -14.07
N GLU A 76 -7.75 1.95 -14.56
CA GLU A 76 -6.98 1.05 -15.39
C GLU A 76 -7.04 1.55 -16.84
N HIS A 77 -5.90 1.92 -17.39
CA HIS A 77 -5.78 2.18 -18.82
C HIS A 77 -5.41 0.86 -19.49
N LYS A 78 -6.27 0.41 -20.42
CA LYS A 78 -5.99 -0.73 -21.29
C LYS A 78 -5.03 -0.36 -22.41
#